data_AF-A0A7C4G7F5-F1
#
_entry.id   AF-A0A7C4G7F5-F1
#
_cell.length_a   1.000
_cell.length_b   1.000
_cell.length_c   1.000
_cell.angle_alpha   90.00
_cell.angle_beta   90.00
_cell.angle_gamma   90.00
#
_symmetry.space_group_name_H-M   'P 1'
#
loop_
_entity.id
_entity.type
_entity.pdbx_description
1 polymer ?
#
loop_
_entity_poly.entity_id
_entity_poly.type
_entity_poly.pdbx_seq_one_letter_code
_entity_poly.pdbx_strand_id
1 'polypeptide(L)'
;MRRAMPTYEYQADPPVLRRAKALAHILANMTIAIAPDEIIVGNQASAPRAAPLFPEYLVDFLADEIDDFPRRRADVFEVSPEVRASILQDIVPAWRGKTLNDRVMAIMPEDVAAAREELTDRYGPLPAPAQRLLRVAELRIACAAAGLRQLETRGDKVLLSDAHGYCLTQHRFPRLRGRSADEKLAELSALVRAFRSRVPAPAGSRS
;
A
#
# COMPACT_ATOMS: atom_id res chain seq x y z
N MET A 1 -9.32 34.43 -5.66
CA MET A 1 -9.13 34.16 -4.22
C MET A 1 -8.68 32.71 -4.09
N ARG A 2 -7.43 32.46 -3.72
CA ARG A 2 -6.84 31.10 -3.68
C ARG A 2 -7.56 30.31 -2.58
N ARG A 3 -8.46 29.38 -2.92
CA ARG A 3 -9.10 28.49 -1.94
C ARG A 3 -8.07 27.43 -1.55
N ALA A 4 -7.37 27.66 -0.46
CA ALA A 4 -6.50 26.66 0.14
C ALA A 4 -7.30 25.38 0.42
N MET A 5 -6.71 24.22 0.13
CA MET A 5 -7.30 22.94 0.47
C MET A 5 -7.49 22.85 2.01
N PRO A 6 -8.69 22.50 2.52
CA PRO A 6 -9.02 22.51 3.95
C PRO A 6 -8.12 21.60 4.80
N THR A 7 -7.40 20.69 4.17
CA THR A 7 -6.55 19.69 4.81
C THR A 7 -5.36 20.32 5.56
N TYR A 8 -4.99 21.57 5.27
CA TYR A 8 -3.92 22.26 6.01
C TYR A 8 -4.36 22.73 7.41
N GLU A 9 -5.61 23.16 7.56
CA GLU A 9 -6.13 23.70 8.83
C GLU A 9 -6.30 22.63 9.91
N TYR A 10 -6.49 21.38 9.50
CA TYR A 10 -6.79 20.26 10.40
C TYR A 10 -5.65 19.26 10.51
N GLN A 11 -4.41 19.60 10.14
CA GLN A 11 -3.30 18.62 10.14
C GLN A 11 -3.06 17.94 11.49
N ALA A 12 -3.33 18.65 12.59
CA ALA A 12 -3.18 18.15 13.95
C ALA A 12 -4.29 17.16 14.38
N ASP A 13 -5.40 17.07 13.63
CA ASP A 13 -6.50 16.18 13.96
C ASP A 13 -6.16 14.70 13.65
N PRO A 14 -6.74 13.75 14.40
CA PRO A 14 -6.74 12.34 14.03
C PRO A 14 -7.22 12.11 12.59
N PRO A 15 -6.69 11.11 11.85
CA PRO A 15 -7.06 10.87 10.45
C PRO A 15 -8.56 10.77 10.17
N VAL A 16 -9.34 10.18 11.08
CA VAL A 16 -10.80 10.06 10.95
C VAL A 16 -11.49 11.43 10.97
N LEU A 17 -11.07 12.34 11.85
CA LEU A 17 -11.64 13.68 11.94
C LEU A 17 -11.21 14.55 10.77
N ARG A 18 -9.96 14.43 10.31
CA ARG A 18 -9.49 15.12 9.09
C ARG A 18 -10.35 14.78 7.87
N ARG A 19 -10.63 13.49 7.66
CA ARG A 19 -11.48 13.01 6.56
C ARG A 19 -12.92 13.52 6.70
N ALA A 20 -13.49 13.44 7.90
CA ALA A 20 -14.86 13.91 8.16
C ALA A 20 -15.00 15.42 7.89
N LYS A 21 -14.05 16.24 8.38
CA LYS A 21 -14.04 17.69 8.16
C LYS A 21 -13.80 18.05 6.70
N ALA A 22 -12.89 17.35 6.01
CA ALA A 22 -12.65 17.56 4.58
C ALA A 22 -13.90 17.25 3.75
N LEU A 23 -14.57 16.13 4.01
CA LEU A 23 -15.83 15.77 3.34
C LEU A 23 -16.93 16.80 3.61
N ALA A 24 -17.11 17.21 4.88
CA ALA A 24 -18.09 18.23 5.23
C ALA A 24 -17.83 19.56 4.51
N HIS A 25 -16.57 19.99 4.41
CA HIS A 25 -16.19 21.18 3.67
C HIS A 25 -16.51 21.05 2.17
N ILE A 26 -16.17 19.91 1.56
CA ILE A 26 -16.45 19.65 0.14
C ILE A 26 -17.95 19.72 -0.13
N LEU A 27 -18.76 18.98 0.63
CA LEU A 27 -20.22 18.96 0.45
C LEU A 27 -20.85 20.35 0.65
N ALA A 28 -20.29 21.17 1.55
CA ALA A 28 -20.77 22.53 1.78
C ALA A 28 -20.35 23.55 0.70
N ASN A 29 -19.32 23.25 -0.11
CA ASN A 29 -18.71 24.22 -1.04
C ASN A 29 -18.64 23.75 -2.50
N MET A 30 -18.99 22.50 -2.79
CA MET A 30 -18.96 21.96 -4.15
C MET A 30 -20.04 22.61 -5.01
N THR A 31 -19.76 22.73 -6.30
CA THR A 31 -20.75 23.15 -7.28
C THR A 31 -21.70 22.01 -7.58
N ILE A 32 -23.00 22.29 -7.71
CA ILE A 32 -23.98 21.33 -8.20
C ILE A 32 -24.38 21.73 -9.61
N ALA A 33 -24.09 20.87 -10.59
CA ALA A 33 -24.49 21.07 -11.98
C ALA A 33 -25.87 20.42 -12.20
N ILE A 34 -26.80 21.15 -12.80
CA ILE A 34 -28.13 20.68 -13.15
C ILE A 34 -28.38 21.05 -14.61
N ALA A 35 -28.53 20.07 -15.49
CA ALA A 35 -28.83 20.30 -16.90
C ALA A 35 -30.34 20.60 -17.13
N PRO A 36 -30.73 21.26 -18.23
CA PRO A 36 -32.12 21.69 -18.45
C PRO A 36 -33.18 20.59 -18.36
N ASP A 37 -32.83 19.36 -18.75
CA ASP A 37 -33.74 18.21 -18.82
C ASP A 37 -33.42 17.11 -17.78
N GLU A 38 -32.55 17.39 -16.79
CA GLU A 38 -32.17 16.40 -15.77
C GLU A 38 -33.26 16.23 -14.70
N ILE A 39 -33.82 15.02 -14.62
CA ILE A 39 -34.82 14.65 -13.59
C ILE A 39 -34.14 14.16 -12.30
N ILE A 40 -32.98 13.51 -12.42
CA ILE A 40 -32.15 13.06 -11.29
C ILE A 40 -30.87 13.88 -11.34
N VAL A 41 -30.61 14.63 -10.26
CA VAL A 41 -29.49 15.56 -10.17
C VAL A 41 -28.41 15.05 -9.24
N GLY A 42 -27.19 15.51 -9.46
CA GLY A 42 -26.04 15.22 -8.63
C GLY A 42 -24.79 14.95 -9.48
N ASN A 43 -23.65 15.46 -9.01
CA ASN A 43 -22.38 15.37 -9.73
C ASN A 43 -21.26 15.00 -8.75
N GLN A 44 -20.31 14.20 -9.24
CA GLN A 44 -19.13 13.77 -8.48
C GLN A 44 -17.99 14.79 -8.53
N ALA A 45 -17.97 15.64 -9.55
CA ALA A 45 -16.96 16.67 -9.78
C ALA A 45 -17.64 17.94 -10.31
N SER A 46 -16.89 19.02 -10.60
CA SER A 46 -17.46 20.32 -10.95
C SER A 46 -18.30 20.36 -12.24
N ALA A 47 -18.22 19.34 -13.10
CA ALA A 47 -18.96 19.24 -14.36
C ALA A 47 -19.24 17.77 -14.75
N PRO A 48 -20.19 17.50 -15.67
CA PRO A 48 -20.38 16.18 -16.26
C PRO A 48 -19.08 15.67 -16.88
N ARG A 49 -18.81 14.36 -16.70
CA ARG A 49 -17.59 13.69 -17.19
C ARG A 49 -16.27 14.28 -16.69
N ALA A 50 -16.28 15.10 -15.63
CA ALA A 50 -15.06 15.52 -14.95
C ALA A 50 -14.65 14.46 -13.91
N ALA A 51 -13.33 14.27 -13.74
CA ALA A 51 -12.79 13.37 -12.74
C ALA A 51 -12.48 14.14 -11.43
N PRO A 52 -12.99 13.70 -10.27
CA PRO A 52 -12.53 14.22 -8.99
C PRO A 52 -11.11 13.74 -8.71
N LEU A 53 -10.34 14.57 -8.01
CA LEU A 53 -8.98 14.23 -7.60
C LEU A 53 -8.94 13.87 -6.11
N PHE A 54 -8.28 12.76 -5.80
CA PHE A 54 -8.08 12.27 -4.44
C PHE A 54 -6.58 12.21 -4.11
N PRO A 55 -5.95 13.37 -3.84
CA PRO A 55 -4.50 13.46 -3.70
C PRO A 55 -3.94 12.72 -2.47
N GLU A 56 -4.80 12.28 -1.55
CA GLU A 56 -4.41 11.43 -0.42
C GLU A 56 -3.97 10.02 -0.83
N TYR A 57 -4.34 9.55 -2.02
CA TYR A 57 -3.99 8.20 -2.49
C TYR A 57 -2.65 8.16 -3.21
N LEU A 58 -2.49 9.01 -4.23
CA LEU A 58 -1.34 9.04 -5.12
C LEU A 58 -1.31 10.38 -5.87
N VAL A 59 -0.14 11.03 -5.94
CA VAL A 59 0.02 12.31 -6.68
C VAL A 59 1.19 12.34 -7.66
N ASP A 60 2.15 11.42 -7.58
CA ASP A 60 3.34 11.51 -8.43
C ASP A 60 3.03 11.37 -9.92
N PHE A 61 2.10 10.48 -10.28
CA PHE A 61 1.63 10.36 -11.68
C PHE A 61 1.06 11.67 -12.24
N LEU A 62 0.50 12.55 -11.39
CA LEU A 62 0.01 13.87 -11.83
C LEU A 62 1.16 14.79 -12.20
N ALA A 63 2.32 14.65 -11.55
CA ALA A 63 3.49 15.44 -11.93
C ALA A 63 4.11 14.90 -13.23
N ASP A 64 4.14 13.58 -13.36
CA ASP A 64 4.90 12.90 -14.40
C ASP A 64 4.13 12.80 -15.73
N GLU A 65 2.80 12.68 -15.69
CA GLU A 65 2.00 12.29 -16.86
C GLU A 65 0.92 13.31 -17.28
N ILE A 66 0.73 14.42 -16.54
CA ILE A 66 -0.39 15.36 -16.80
C ILE A 66 -0.40 15.95 -18.21
N ASP A 67 0.77 16.14 -18.82
CA ASP A 67 0.90 16.65 -20.18
C ASP A 67 0.58 15.60 -21.26
N ASP A 68 0.60 14.32 -20.87
CA ASP A 68 0.27 13.18 -21.73
C ASP A 68 -1.19 12.74 -21.61
N PHE A 69 -1.93 13.20 -20.59
CA PHE A 69 -3.35 12.85 -20.40
C PHE A 69 -4.21 13.02 -21.66
N PRO A 70 -4.07 14.10 -22.46
CA PRO A 70 -4.86 14.27 -23.69
C PRO A 70 -4.49 13.28 -24.80
N ARG A 71 -3.33 12.62 -24.69
CA ARG A 71 -2.74 11.75 -25.73
C ARG A 71 -2.81 10.27 -25.36
N ARG A 72 -3.35 9.93 -24.18
CA ARG A 72 -3.46 8.54 -23.73
C ARG A 72 -4.33 7.72 -24.69
N ARG A 73 -4.02 6.44 -24.80
CA ARG A 73 -4.79 5.50 -25.64
C ARG A 73 -6.19 5.20 -25.08
N ALA A 74 -6.33 5.27 -23.76
CA ALA A 74 -7.57 5.08 -23.01
C ALA A 74 -7.61 6.08 -21.86
N ASP A 75 -8.81 6.41 -21.37
CA ASP A 75 -9.04 7.36 -20.28
C ASP A 75 -8.33 8.71 -20.50
N VAL A 76 -8.69 9.33 -21.63
CA VAL A 76 -8.20 10.65 -22.03
C VAL A 76 -8.81 11.72 -21.14
N PHE A 77 -7.95 12.55 -20.54
CA PHE A 77 -8.39 13.71 -19.76
C PHE A 77 -7.92 15.00 -20.41
N GLU A 78 -8.84 15.93 -20.60
CA GLU A 78 -8.53 17.33 -20.92
C GLU A 78 -8.28 18.08 -19.62
N VAL A 79 -7.17 18.81 -19.54
CA VAL A 79 -6.79 19.59 -18.37
C VAL A 79 -6.59 21.04 -18.80
N SER A 80 -7.39 21.95 -18.24
CA SER A 80 -7.21 23.39 -18.53
C SER A 80 -5.89 23.90 -17.96
N PRO A 81 -5.29 24.95 -18.54
CA PRO A 81 -4.03 25.53 -18.03
C PRO A 81 -4.12 25.93 -16.55
N GLU A 82 -5.27 26.44 -16.10
CA GLU A 82 -5.51 26.87 -14.72
C GLU A 82 -5.57 25.67 -13.76
N VAL A 83 -6.27 24.61 -14.15
CA VAL A 83 -6.36 23.37 -13.36
C VAL A 83 -5.00 22.70 -13.29
N ARG A 84 -4.29 22.60 -14.41
CA ARG A 84 -2.92 22.08 -14.48
C ARG A 84 -1.99 22.84 -13.53
N ALA A 85 -2.04 24.18 -13.56
CA ALA A 85 -1.22 25.01 -12.68
C ALA A 85 -1.54 24.73 -11.21
N SER A 86 -2.82 24.67 -10.82
CA SER A 86 -3.20 24.36 -9.43
C SER A 86 -2.76 22.96 -8.99
N ILE A 87 -2.88 21.95 -9.86
CA ILE A 87 -2.41 20.59 -9.56
C ILE A 87 -0.91 20.59 -9.29
N LEU A 88 -0.11 21.17 -10.19
CA LEU A 88 1.35 21.11 -10.10
C LEU A 88 1.95 22.03 -9.04
N GLN A 89 1.33 23.18 -8.78
CA GLN A 89 1.88 24.20 -7.87
C GLN A 89 1.34 24.07 -6.44
N ASP A 90 0.09 23.64 -6.27
CA ASP A 90 -0.56 23.59 -4.96
C ASP A 90 -0.74 22.14 -4.47
N ILE A 91 -1.30 21.27 -5.31
CA ILE A 91 -1.73 19.93 -4.86
C ILE A 91 -0.57 18.95 -4.74
N VAL A 92 0.20 18.74 -5.81
CA VAL A 92 1.33 17.79 -5.82
C VAL A 92 2.32 18.11 -4.68
N PRO A 93 2.79 19.35 -4.49
CA PRO A 93 3.73 19.67 -3.42
C PRO A 93 3.16 19.49 -2.02
N ALA A 94 1.86 19.72 -1.82
CA ALA A 94 1.23 19.58 -0.50
C ALA A 94 1.16 18.11 -0.04
N TRP A 95 1.02 17.17 -0.98
CA TRP A 95 0.72 15.76 -0.72
C TRP A 95 1.88 14.80 -0.96
N ARG A 96 2.89 15.18 -1.74
CA ARG A 96 4.07 14.34 -1.96
C ARG A 96 4.72 13.92 -0.64
N GLY A 97 5.01 12.63 -0.50
CA GLY A 97 5.54 12.02 0.72
C GLY A 97 4.51 11.81 1.85
N LYS A 98 3.24 12.11 1.61
CA LYS A 98 2.14 11.99 2.59
C LYS A 98 0.97 11.14 2.07
N THR A 99 1.11 10.53 0.90
CA THR A 99 0.05 9.74 0.28
C THR A 99 -0.02 8.32 0.85
N LEU A 100 -1.13 7.63 0.59
CA LEU A 100 -1.24 6.20 0.87
C LEU A 100 -0.16 5.41 0.12
N ASN A 101 0.07 5.72 -1.16
CA ASN A 101 1.09 5.09 -1.98
C ASN A 101 2.50 5.26 -1.39
N ASP A 102 2.88 6.47 -0.97
CA ASP A 102 4.17 6.73 -0.33
C ASP A 102 4.38 5.83 0.89
N ARG A 103 3.33 5.71 1.72
CA ARG A 103 3.37 4.90 2.93
C ARG A 103 3.46 3.40 2.63
N VAL A 104 2.76 2.94 1.58
CA VAL A 104 2.74 1.55 1.13
C VAL A 104 4.10 1.15 0.55
N MET A 105 4.64 1.96 -0.34
CA MET A 105 5.96 1.75 -0.95
C MET A 105 7.09 1.73 0.09
N ALA A 106 7.01 2.57 1.13
CA ALA A 106 8.04 2.62 2.18
C ALA A 106 8.11 1.36 3.07
N ILE A 107 7.07 0.52 3.10
CA ILE A 107 6.99 -0.65 4.01
C ILE A 107 6.89 -2.00 3.27
N MET A 108 6.88 -1.96 1.94
CA MET A 108 6.70 -3.10 1.06
C MET A 108 8.03 -3.84 0.80
N PRO A 109 8.13 -5.16 1.04
CA PRO A 109 9.12 -5.98 0.36
C PRO A 109 8.74 -6.01 -1.13
N GLU A 110 9.60 -5.47 -2.00
CA GLU A 110 9.28 -5.05 -3.39
C GLU A 110 8.30 -5.98 -4.12
N ASP A 111 8.56 -7.29 -4.14
CA ASP A 111 7.78 -8.22 -4.96
C ASP A 111 6.40 -8.58 -4.38
N VAL A 112 6.25 -8.57 -3.05
CA VAL A 112 5.04 -9.09 -2.40
C VAL A 112 3.94 -8.04 -2.37
N ALA A 113 4.28 -6.81 -1.98
CA ALA A 113 3.22 -5.84 -1.87
C ALA A 113 2.84 -5.23 -3.23
N ALA A 114 3.68 -5.34 -4.27
CA ALA A 114 3.28 -5.14 -5.66
C ALA A 114 2.23 -6.18 -6.09
N ALA A 115 2.46 -7.45 -5.77
CA ALA A 115 1.48 -8.51 -6.03
C ALA A 115 0.18 -8.33 -5.21
N ARG A 116 0.28 -7.90 -3.95
CA ARG A 116 -0.90 -7.62 -3.10
C ARG A 116 -1.70 -6.44 -3.64
N GLU A 117 -1.02 -5.40 -4.08
CA GLU A 117 -1.58 -4.18 -4.64
C GLU A 117 -2.29 -4.49 -5.96
N GLU A 118 -1.64 -5.17 -6.90
CA GLU A 118 -2.25 -5.60 -8.17
C GLU A 118 -3.49 -6.50 -7.96
N LEU A 119 -3.42 -7.45 -7.03
CA LEU A 119 -4.54 -8.36 -6.74
C LEU A 119 -5.71 -7.64 -6.06
N THR A 120 -5.43 -6.67 -5.20
CA THR A 120 -6.48 -5.91 -4.50
C THR A 120 -7.13 -4.90 -5.44
N ASP A 121 -6.32 -4.24 -6.29
CA ASP A 121 -6.79 -3.28 -7.30
C ASP A 121 -7.76 -3.92 -8.30
N ARG A 122 -7.46 -5.13 -8.78
CA ARG A 122 -8.31 -5.81 -9.78
C ARG A 122 -9.50 -6.56 -9.20
N TYR A 123 -9.43 -7.03 -7.95
CA TYR A 123 -10.39 -8.00 -7.41
C TYR A 123 -11.01 -7.63 -6.06
N GLY A 124 -10.62 -6.49 -5.46
CA GLY A 124 -11.17 -6.02 -4.18
C GLY A 124 -10.51 -6.62 -2.93
N PRO A 125 -11.09 -6.42 -1.74
CA PRO A 125 -10.46 -6.80 -0.48
C PRO A 125 -10.23 -8.31 -0.40
N LEU A 126 -8.97 -8.67 -0.20
CA LEU A 126 -8.57 -10.06 -0.12
C LEU A 126 -9.23 -10.74 1.09
N PRO A 127 -9.95 -11.86 0.89
CA PRO A 127 -10.51 -12.61 2.01
C PRO A 127 -9.38 -13.14 2.91
N ALA A 128 -9.67 -13.43 4.18
CA ALA A 128 -8.67 -13.86 5.16
C ALA A 128 -7.75 -15.02 4.68
N PRO A 129 -8.24 -16.02 3.91
CA PRO A 129 -7.37 -17.04 3.31
C PRO A 129 -6.32 -16.47 2.34
N ALA A 130 -6.68 -15.50 1.49
CA ALA A 130 -5.76 -14.87 0.55
C ALA A 130 -4.71 -14.01 1.28
N GLN A 131 -5.10 -13.34 2.36
CA GLN A 131 -4.15 -12.62 3.22
C GLN A 131 -3.13 -13.56 3.86
N ARG A 132 -3.57 -14.74 4.31
CA ARG A 132 -2.69 -15.79 4.86
C ARG A 132 -1.75 -16.34 3.79
N LEU A 133 -2.21 -16.52 2.55
CA LEU A 133 -1.36 -16.93 1.44
C LEU A 133 -0.24 -15.93 1.17
N LEU A 134 -0.55 -14.64 1.17
CA LEU A 134 0.48 -13.60 1.04
C LEU A 134 1.45 -13.62 2.23
N ARG A 135 0.96 -13.88 3.45
CA ARG A 135 1.84 -14.02 4.63
C ARG A 135 2.72 -15.27 4.55
N VAL A 136 2.23 -16.36 3.97
CA VAL A 136 3.02 -17.56 3.66
C VAL A 136 4.06 -17.27 2.57
N ALA A 137 3.72 -16.48 1.55
CA ALA A 137 4.67 -16.05 0.52
C ALA A 137 5.81 -15.23 1.14
N GLU A 138 5.48 -14.24 1.99
CA GLU A 138 6.46 -13.47 2.76
C GLU A 138 7.35 -14.38 3.63
N LEU A 139 6.75 -15.36 4.30
CA LEU A 139 7.48 -16.33 5.12
C LEU A 139 8.42 -17.21 4.29
N ARG A 140 8.01 -17.67 3.10
CA ARG A 140 8.84 -18.47 2.18
C ARG A 140 10.04 -17.67 1.69
N ILE A 141 9.83 -16.41 1.32
CA ILE A 141 10.90 -15.49 0.90
C ILE A 141 11.87 -15.28 2.07
N ALA A 142 11.35 -15.05 3.28
CA ALA A 142 12.17 -14.90 4.47
C ALA A 142 12.99 -16.16 4.80
N CYS A 143 12.42 -17.36 4.60
CA CYS A 143 13.14 -18.64 4.77
C CYS A 143 14.29 -18.78 3.78
N ALA A 144 14.03 -18.52 2.50
CA ALA A 144 15.05 -18.57 1.45
C ALA A 144 16.18 -17.56 1.73
N ALA A 145 15.83 -16.32 2.12
CA ALA A 145 16.80 -15.30 2.52
C ALA A 145 17.58 -15.63 3.80
N ALA A 146 17.12 -16.61 4.58
CA ALA A 146 17.80 -17.13 5.76
C ALA A 146 18.59 -18.43 5.49
N GLY A 147 18.64 -18.91 4.24
CA GLY A 147 19.33 -20.14 3.85
C GLY A 147 18.58 -21.44 4.21
N LEU A 148 17.33 -21.34 4.65
CA LEU A 148 16.49 -22.49 5.00
C LEU A 148 15.91 -23.12 3.72
N ARG A 149 16.06 -24.44 3.59
CA ARG A 149 15.53 -25.23 2.46
C ARG A 149 14.15 -25.80 2.74
N GLN A 150 13.82 -26.04 4.01
CA GLN A 150 12.52 -26.60 4.40
C GLN A 150 12.03 -25.94 5.69
N LEU A 151 10.72 -25.66 5.71
CA LEU A 151 9.96 -25.33 6.90
C LEU A 151 8.71 -26.22 6.90
N GLU A 152 8.61 -27.09 7.89
CA GLU A 152 7.48 -28.01 8.10
C GLU A 152 6.97 -27.87 9.53
N THR A 153 5.67 -28.07 9.74
CA THR A 153 5.09 -28.17 11.09
C THR A 153 4.54 -29.58 11.31
N ARG A 154 4.93 -30.22 12.40
CA ARG A 154 4.42 -31.53 12.83
C ARG A 154 3.79 -31.40 14.21
N GLY A 155 2.47 -31.25 14.23
CA GLY A 155 1.76 -30.82 15.43
C GLY A 155 2.16 -29.39 15.80
N ASP A 156 2.70 -29.20 16.98
CA ASP A 156 3.28 -27.94 17.45
C ASP A 156 4.76 -27.79 17.10
N LYS A 157 5.48 -28.85 16.72
CA LYS A 157 6.90 -28.78 16.39
C LYS A 157 7.12 -28.10 15.04
N VAL A 158 8.09 -27.20 14.98
CA VAL A 158 8.61 -26.58 13.76
C VAL A 158 9.89 -27.29 13.37
N LEU A 159 9.89 -27.90 12.19
CA LEU A 159 11.05 -28.54 11.59
C LEU A 159 11.59 -27.59 10.53
N LEU A 160 12.72 -26.96 10.84
CA LEU A 160 13.49 -26.19 9.88
C LEU A 160 14.68 -27.03 9.43
N SER A 161 15.03 -26.99 8.15
CA SER A 161 16.28 -27.57 7.67
C SER A 161 16.96 -26.69 6.65
N ASP A 162 18.29 -26.74 6.63
CA ASP A 162 19.17 -26.09 5.66
C ASP A 162 19.98 -27.16 4.90
N ALA A 163 21.12 -26.78 4.31
CA ALA A 163 22.00 -27.70 3.59
C ALA A 163 22.70 -28.74 4.50
N HIS A 164 22.73 -28.50 5.82
CA HIS A 164 23.44 -29.29 6.81
C HIS A 164 22.52 -30.17 7.67
N GLY A 165 21.22 -30.16 7.38
CA GLY A 165 20.22 -30.97 8.08
C GLY A 165 19.28 -30.11 8.94
N TYR A 166 18.75 -30.68 10.02
CA TYR A 166 17.74 -30.01 10.83
C TYR A 166 18.34 -28.91 11.72
N CYS A 167 17.70 -27.74 11.68
CA CYS A 167 18.05 -26.59 12.49
C CYS A 167 17.36 -26.69 13.86
N LEU A 168 18.12 -27.12 14.87
CA LEU A 168 17.63 -27.29 16.24
C LEU A 168 17.97 -26.06 17.10
N THR A 169 17.02 -25.65 17.95
CA THR A 169 17.26 -24.66 19.01
C THR A 169 17.49 -25.43 20.31
N GLN A 170 18.67 -25.28 20.93
CA GLN A 170 19.04 -26.01 22.15
C GLN A 170 18.81 -27.54 22.02
N HIS A 171 19.26 -28.13 20.92
CA HIS A 171 19.12 -29.56 20.59
C HIS A 171 17.66 -30.08 20.50
N ARG A 172 16.68 -29.19 20.37
CA ARG A 172 15.26 -29.53 20.20
C ARG A 172 14.62 -28.75 19.06
N PHE A 173 13.56 -29.30 18.49
CA PHE A 173 12.73 -28.57 17.53
C PHE A 173 11.96 -27.46 18.26
N PRO A 174 11.95 -26.23 17.73
CA PRO A 174 11.07 -25.18 18.25
C PRO A 174 9.61 -25.60 18.20
N ARG A 175 8.77 -24.99 19.04
CA ARG A 175 7.34 -25.31 19.12
C ARG A 175 6.48 -24.06 19.04
N LEU A 176 5.42 -24.14 18.24
CA LEU A 176 4.39 -23.13 18.13
C LEU A 176 3.47 -23.17 19.35
N ARG A 177 3.07 -22.00 19.82
CA ARG A 177 2.16 -21.82 20.96
C ARG A 177 0.83 -21.21 20.55
N GLY A 178 0.80 -20.55 19.39
CA GLY A 178 -0.38 -19.93 18.81
C GLY A 178 -1.54 -20.90 18.64
N ARG A 179 -2.74 -20.42 18.94
CA ARG A 179 -3.99 -21.19 18.84
C ARG A 179 -4.70 -20.95 17.51
N SER A 180 -4.43 -19.81 16.87
CA SER A 180 -4.95 -19.46 15.55
C SER A 180 -3.88 -19.60 14.45
N ALA A 181 -4.32 -19.70 13.19
CA ALA A 181 -3.40 -19.72 12.05
C ALA A 181 -2.55 -18.45 11.96
N ASP A 182 -3.13 -17.30 12.31
CA ASP A 182 -2.47 -16.01 12.21
C ASP A 182 -1.40 -15.84 13.30
N GLU A 183 -1.68 -16.30 14.53
CA GLU A 183 -0.68 -16.39 15.61
C GLU A 183 0.48 -17.32 15.24
N LYS A 184 0.18 -18.50 14.68
CA LYS A 184 1.19 -19.46 14.24
C LYS A 184 2.08 -18.89 13.12
N LEU A 185 1.50 -18.20 12.13
CA LEU A 185 2.26 -17.55 11.05
C LEU A 185 3.15 -16.42 11.56
N ALA A 186 2.68 -15.65 12.55
CA ALA A 186 3.47 -14.61 13.19
C ALA A 186 4.66 -15.20 13.97
N GLU A 187 4.44 -16.27 14.74
CA GLU A 187 5.50 -17.00 15.45
C GLU A 187 6.55 -17.58 14.49
N LEU A 188 6.11 -18.22 13.41
CA LEU A 188 7.02 -18.74 12.37
C LEU A 188 7.86 -17.63 11.74
N SER A 189 7.25 -16.48 11.44
CA SER A 189 7.96 -15.32 10.88
C SER A 189 9.02 -14.77 11.84
N ALA A 190 8.70 -14.68 13.14
CA ALA A 190 9.65 -14.27 14.16
C ALA A 190 10.82 -15.26 14.29
N LEU A 191 10.52 -16.55 14.24
CA LEU A 191 11.49 -17.63 14.34
C LEU A 191 12.49 -17.62 13.16
N VAL A 192 11.99 -17.48 11.94
CA VAL A 192 12.82 -17.39 10.73
C VAL A 192 13.70 -16.14 10.74
N ARG A 193 13.18 -14.99 11.20
CA ARG A 193 13.98 -13.76 11.36
C ARG A 193 15.11 -13.94 12.38
N ALA A 194 14.85 -14.63 13.48
CA ALA A 194 15.85 -14.91 14.51
C ALA A 194 16.96 -15.88 14.04
N PHE A 195 16.73 -16.66 12.98
CA PHE A 195 17.70 -17.61 12.44
C PHE A 195 18.88 -16.96 11.70
N ARG A 196 18.76 -15.68 11.31
CA ARG A 196 19.73 -14.91 10.50
C ARG A 196 21.14 -14.70 11.11
N SER A 197 21.49 -15.33 12.24
CA SER A 197 22.73 -15.05 12.98
C SER A 197 23.86 -16.09 12.83
N ARG A 198 23.84 -16.99 11.82
CA ARG A 198 24.85 -18.08 11.71
C ARG A 198 25.59 -18.22 10.38
N VAL A 199 25.31 -17.41 9.36
CA VAL A 199 26.11 -17.38 8.12
C VAL A 199 27.01 -16.15 8.16
N PRO A 200 28.35 -16.28 8.06
CA PRO A 200 29.21 -15.10 8.00
C PRO A 200 28.90 -14.32 6.71
N ALA A 201 28.88 -12.98 6.80
CA ALA A 201 28.80 -12.13 5.61
C ALA A 201 29.93 -12.52 4.63
N PRO A 202 29.66 -12.52 3.30
CA PRO A 202 30.71 -12.83 2.33
C PRO A 202 31.87 -11.84 2.54
N ALA A 203 33.06 -12.40 2.79
CA ALA A 203 34.27 -11.62 2.96
C ALA A 203 34.46 -10.74 1.71
N GLY A 204 34.56 -9.43 1.91
CA GLY A 204 34.72 -8.48 0.82
C GLY A 204 35.90 -8.86 -0.07
N SER A 205 35.65 -8.91 -1.37
CA SER A 205 36.71 -8.94 -2.37
C SER A 205 37.46 -7.62 -2.30
N ARG A 206 38.60 -7.62 -1.60
CA ARG A 206 39.67 -6.66 -1.83
C ARG A 206 40.28 -6.95 -3.19
N SER A 207 40.14 -6.02 -4.11
CA SER A 207 41.08 -5.71 -5.19
C SER A 207 40.70 -4.37 -5.77
#